data_AF-A0A0F9NX83-F1
#
_entry.id   AF-A0A0F9NX83-F1
#
_cell.length_a   1.000
_cell.length_b   1.000
_cell.length_c   1.000
_cell.angle_alpha   90.00
_cell.angle_beta   90.00
_cell.angle_gamma   90.00
#
_symmetry.space_group_name_H-M   'P 1'
#
loop_
_entity.id
_entity.type
_entity.pdbx_description
1 polymer ?
#
loop_
_entity_poly.entity_id
_entity_poly.type
_entity_poly.pdbx_seq_one_letter_code
_entity_poly.pdbx_strand_id
1 'polypeptide(L)'
;MALPVTISSTIVGQQNSYHGPFKSSESAFYTILMDSIVKSSVEAHKATDPTISFTEQDSVNRPAFGSTVLSINAYQDGDKLHIAGQGTNDNVMYGRFDMSGDTWDAIDGASDRDILIDGAPDGLADACDLVVRSDGDIVVVYQKVMDKVMGNPFERVGLSVSTSANRGETWSAVVTLKDLGVERDMTGP
;
A
#
# COMPACT_ATOMS: atom_id res chain seq x y z
N MET A 1 -11.35 12.66 -30.28
CA MET A 1 -10.71 12.61 -28.95
C MET A 1 -11.65 11.85 -28.04
N ALA A 2 -11.15 10.88 -27.27
CA ALA A 2 -11.98 10.20 -26.27
C ALA A 2 -12.32 11.16 -25.13
N LEU A 3 -13.51 10.99 -24.55
CA LEU A 3 -13.91 11.75 -23.37
C LEU A 3 -13.18 11.20 -22.13
N PRO A 4 -12.89 12.05 -21.13
CA PRO A 4 -12.42 11.57 -19.84
C PRO A 4 -13.40 10.56 -19.24
N VAL A 5 -12.87 9.46 -18.72
CA VAL A 5 -13.62 8.45 -17.98
C VAL A 5 -13.55 8.78 -16.49
N THR A 6 -14.69 8.72 -15.80
CA THR A 6 -14.78 8.93 -14.35
C THR A 6 -15.04 7.61 -13.66
N ILE A 7 -14.24 7.30 -12.64
CA ILE A 7 -14.52 6.23 -11.69
C ILE A 7 -15.26 6.87 -10.51
N SER A 8 -16.50 6.44 -10.26
CA SER A 8 -17.31 6.93 -9.15
C SER A 8 -17.11 6.08 -7.89
N SER A 9 -17.50 6.61 -6.73
CA SER A 9 -17.50 5.90 -5.45
C SER A 9 -16.13 5.50 -4.90
N THR A 10 -15.06 6.05 -5.47
CA THR A 10 -13.69 5.84 -5.02
C THR A 10 -13.08 7.12 -4.47
N ILE A 11 -12.04 6.97 -3.66
CA ILE A 11 -11.17 8.04 -3.19
C ILE A 11 -9.71 7.67 -3.44
N VAL A 12 -8.86 8.69 -3.53
CA VAL A 12 -7.41 8.58 -3.54
C VAL A 12 -6.86 8.82 -2.14
N GLY A 13 -5.62 8.39 -1.88
CA GLY A 13 -4.98 8.59 -0.59
C GLY A 13 -4.86 10.08 -0.29
N GLN A 14 -5.09 10.45 0.97
CA GLN A 14 -4.99 11.85 1.40
C GLN A 14 -3.53 12.30 1.47
N GLN A 15 -2.61 11.34 1.62
CA GLN A 15 -1.18 11.53 1.79
C GLN A 15 -0.41 10.89 0.63
N ASN A 16 0.90 10.67 0.79
CA ASN A 16 1.75 10.14 -0.26
C ASN A 16 1.18 8.82 -0.80
N SER A 17 0.74 8.84 -2.07
CA SER A 17 0.07 7.70 -2.66
C SER A 17 0.35 7.56 -4.15
N TYR A 18 0.50 6.31 -4.60
CA TYR A 18 0.64 5.95 -6.00
C TYR A 18 -0.35 4.85 -6.37
N HIS A 19 -1.24 5.18 -7.30
CA HIS A 19 -2.43 4.41 -7.63
C HIS A 19 -2.35 3.70 -8.99
N GLY A 20 -1.24 3.88 -9.73
CA GLY A 20 -1.07 3.43 -11.11
C GLY A 20 -0.96 4.61 -12.10
N PRO A 21 -1.14 4.35 -13.42
CA PRO A 21 -1.69 3.13 -14.01
C PRO A 21 -0.72 1.94 -14.04
N PHE A 22 -1.28 0.74 -14.03
CA PHE A 22 -0.57 -0.53 -14.23
C PHE A 22 -1.08 -1.21 -15.50
N LYS A 23 -0.22 -1.94 -16.21
CA LYS A 23 -0.59 -2.65 -17.44
C LYS A 23 -0.30 -4.14 -17.30
N SER A 24 -1.32 -4.99 -17.41
CA SER A 24 -1.16 -6.44 -17.36
C SER A 24 -0.51 -7.01 -18.63
N SER A 25 -0.07 -8.26 -18.56
CA SER A 25 0.45 -9.03 -19.69
C SER A 25 -0.57 -9.14 -20.84
N GLU A 26 -1.86 -9.18 -20.52
CA GLU A 26 -2.98 -9.17 -21.48
C GLU A 26 -3.32 -7.77 -22.02
N SER A 27 -2.53 -6.75 -21.68
CA SER A 27 -2.71 -5.34 -22.08
C SER A 27 -3.96 -4.65 -21.51
N ALA A 28 -4.58 -5.19 -20.46
CA ALA A 28 -5.55 -4.44 -19.68
C ALA A 28 -4.85 -3.45 -18.74
N PHE A 29 -5.53 -2.37 -18.38
CA PHE A 29 -5.04 -1.32 -17.49
C PHE A 29 -5.72 -1.41 -16.14
N TYR A 30 -4.96 -1.23 -15.07
CA TYR A 30 -5.43 -1.29 -13.70
C TYR A 30 -5.07 -0.01 -12.95
N THR A 31 -5.92 0.35 -11.99
CA THR A 31 -5.64 1.35 -10.97
C THR A 31 -6.07 0.81 -9.62
N ILE A 32 -5.32 1.12 -8.58
CA ILE A 32 -5.64 0.77 -7.20
C ILE A 32 -6.23 2.01 -6.53
N LEU A 33 -7.42 1.92 -5.97
CA LEU A 33 -8.13 3.01 -5.31
C LEU A 33 -8.64 2.56 -3.94
N MET A 34 -9.34 3.42 -3.22
CA MET A 34 -10.03 3.02 -1.99
C MET A 34 -11.52 3.32 -2.09
N ASP A 35 -12.31 2.56 -1.33
CA ASP A 35 -13.76 2.75 -1.24
C ASP A 35 -14.08 4.08 -0.54
N SER A 36 -15.01 4.87 -1.11
CA SER A 36 -15.41 6.16 -0.55
C SER A 36 -16.25 6.08 0.74
N ILE A 37 -16.90 4.95 0.99
CA ILE A 37 -17.72 4.62 2.15
C ILE A 37 -16.87 3.85 3.18
N VAL A 38 -16.21 2.77 2.76
CA VAL A 38 -15.38 1.89 3.59
C VAL A 38 -13.92 2.21 3.33
N LYS A 39 -13.46 3.37 3.81
CA LYS A 39 -12.11 3.92 3.52
C LYS A 39 -10.92 3.08 3.99
N SER A 40 -11.17 1.98 4.69
CA SER A 40 -10.16 0.97 5.01
C SER A 40 -9.95 -0.05 3.91
N SER A 41 -10.79 -0.05 2.87
CA SER A 41 -10.79 -1.06 1.84
C SER A 41 -10.15 -0.57 0.56
N VAL A 42 -9.33 -1.45 -0.04
CA VAL A 42 -8.59 -1.18 -1.26
C VAL A 42 -9.29 -1.86 -2.43
N GLU A 43 -9.48 -1.13 -3.52
CA GLU A 43 -10.21 -1.58 -4.71
C GLU A 43 -9.27 -1.65 -5.92
N ALA A 44 -9.42 -2.70 -6.74
CA ALA A 44 -8.72 -2.83 -8.01
C ALA A 44 -9.70 -2.55 -9.15
N HIS A 45 -9.42 -1.56 -9.99
CA HIS A 45 -10.27 -1.18 -11.11
C HIS A 45 -9.58 -1.48 -12.42
N LYS A 46 -10.25 -2.20 -13.32
CA LYS A 46 -9.73 -2.67 -14.62
C LYS A 46 -10.39 -1.95 -15.78
N ALA A 47 -9.62 -1.68 -16.83
CA ALA A 47 -10.10 -1.28 -18.14
C ALA A 47 -9.36 -2.04 -19.25
N THR A 48 -10.10 -2.71 -20.14
CA THR A 48 -9.52 -3.27 -21.38
C THR A 48 -9.28 -2.19 -22.43
N ASP A 49 -10.12 -1.15 -22.41
CA ASP A 49 -9.93 0.12 -23.10
C ASP A 49 -10.08 1.25 -22.07
N PRO A 50 -8.98 1.92 -21.67
CA PRO A 50 -9.00 2.97 -20.65
C PRO A 50 -9.74 4.23 -21.11
N THR A 51 -10.19 4.29 -22.38
CA THR A 51 -10.99 5.39 -22.92
C THR A 51 -12.50 5.19 -22.78
N ILE A 52 -12.95 4.01 -22.35
CA ILE A 52 -14.38 3.66 -22.26
C ILE A 52 -14.87 3.66 -20.80
N SER A 53 -14.31 2.78 -19.97
CA SER A 53 -14.78 2.56 -18.61
C SER A 53 -13.77 1.76 -17.79
N PHE A 54 -13.76 2.00 -16.49
CA PHE A 54 -13.15 1.12 -15.52
C PHE A 54 -14.23 0.39 -14.72
N THR A 55 -13.98 -0.86 -14.36
CA THR A 55 -14.84 -1.66 -13.50
C THR A 55 -14.04 -2.28 -12.36
N GLU A 56 -14.59 -2.24 -11.16
CA GLU A 56 -14.00 -2.90 -9.99
C GLU A 56 -13.91 -4.41 -10.23
N GLN A 57 -12.79 -5.01 -9.83
CA GLN A 57 -12.53 -6.44 -9.86
C GLN A 57 -12.54 -7.00 -8.43
N ASP A 58 -13.18 -8.16 -8.29
CA ASP A 58 -13.18 -8.95 -7.07
C ASP A 58 -13.61 -8.19 -5.79
N SER A 59 -14.69 -7.42 -5.90
CA SER A 59 -15.22 -6.58 -4.81
C SER A 59 -15.62 -7.34 -3.55
N VAL A 60 -15.86 -8.65 -3.65
CA VAL A 60 -16.21 -9.53 -2.52
C VAL A 60 -14.98 -9.82 -1.64
N ASN A 61 -13.80 -9.87 -2.23
CA ASN A 61 -12.59 -10.34 -1.57
C ASN A 61 -11.53 -9.24 -1.40
N ARG A 62 -11.92 -7.96 -1.52
CA ARG A 62 -11.01 -6.85 -1.31
C ARG A 62 -10.41 -6.86 0.11
N PRO A 63 -9.13 -6.51 0.29
CA PRO A 63 -8.51 -6.42 1.60
C PRO A 63 -9.09 -5.25 2.40
N ALA A 64 -9.05 -5.38 3.73
CA ALA A 64 -9.52 -4.38 4.67
C ALA A 64 -8.41 -4.01 5.65
N PHE A 65 -7.74 -2.88 5.43
CA PHE A 65 -6.57 -2.43 6.21
C PHE A 65 -6.91 -1.92 7.63
N GLY A 66 -8.05 -2.33 8.18
CA GLY A 66 -8.47 -2.10 9.58
C GLY A 66 -8.90 -0.67 9.94
N SER A 67 -8.33 0.35 9.31
CA SER A 67 -8.66 1.77 9.53
C SER A 67 -8.64 2.57 8.22
N THR A 68 -9.04 3.85 8.25
CA THR A 68 -9.01 4.69 7.04
C THR A 68 -7.59 4.79 6.52
N VAL A 69 -7.36 4.34 5.28
CA VAL A 69 -6.04 4.38 4.66
C VAL A 69 -5.73 5.82 4.22
N LEU A 70 -4.57 6.33 4.61
CA LEU A 70 -4.15 7.71 4.36
C LEU A 70 -3.05 7.79 3.29
N SER A 71 -2.05 6.93 3.39
CA SER A 71 -1.00 6.74 2.39
C SER A 71 -1.05 5.32 1.84
N ILE A 72 -0.91 5.16 0.53
CA ILE A 72 -0.98 3.87 -0.14
C ILE A 72 -0.13 3.86 -1.40
N ASN A 73 0.68 2.84 -1.55
CA ASN A 73 1.47 2.67 -2.75
C ASN A 73 1.30 1.26 -3.30
N ALA A 74 1.40 1.15 -4.62
CA ALA A 74 1.27 -0.09 -5.34
C ALA A 74 2.44 -0.26 -6.31
N TYR A 75 3.06 -1.45 -6.29
CA TYR A 75 4.19 -1.81 -7.10
C TYR A 75 3.87 -3.03 -7.97
N GLN A 76 4.17 -2.95 -9.26
CA GLN A 76 3.91 -4.03 -10.22
C GLN A 76 5.13 -4.96 -10.36
N ASP A 77 4.94 -6.24 -10.08
CA ASP A 77 5.86 -7.34 -10.38
C ASP A 77 5.17 -8.33 -11.34
N GLY A 78 5.42 -8.18 -12.64
CA GLY A 78 4.68 -8.91 -13.67
C GLY A 78 3.18 -8.61 -13.62
N ASP A 79 2.36 -9.65 -13.43
CA ASP A 79 0.90 -9.51 -13.25
C ASP A 79 0.48 -9.39 -11.77
N LYS A 80 1.42 -9.37 -10.84
CA LYS A 80 1.12 -9.14 -9.42
C LYS A 80 1.27 -7.66 -9.09
N LEU A 81 0.25 -7.08 -8.47
CA LEU A 81 0.32 -5.78 -7.84
C LEU A 81 0.49 -5.99 -6.34
N HIS A 82 1.61 -5.54 -5.81
CA HIS A 82 1.91 -5.49 -4.39
C HIS A 82 1.43 -4.15 -3.86
N ILE A 83 0.66 -4.14 -2.77
CA ILE A 83 0.08 -2.92 -2.21
C ILE A 83 0.45 -2.83 -0.74
N ALA A 84 0.96 -1.68 -0.33
CA ALA A 84 1.17 -1.36 1.08
C ALA A 84 0.45 -0.05 1.40
N GLY A 85 -0.15 0.02 2.59
CA GLY A 85 -0.85 1.22 3.04
C GLY A 85 -0.70 1.45 4.53
N GLN A 86 -0.76 2.71 4.93
CA GLN A 86 -0.76 3.13 6.33
C GLN A 86 -2.05 3.87 6.65
N GLY A 87 -2.70 3.47 7.74
CA GLY A 87 -4.01 3.97 8.14
C GLY A 87 -4.00 4.97 9.29
N THR A 88 -5.17 5.51 9.64
CA THR A 88 -5.37 6.48 10.75
C THR A 88 -5.07 5.94 12.15
N ASN A 89 -4.96 4.62 12.30
CA ASN A 89 -4.50 3.97 13.53
C ASN A 89 -2.99 3.64 13.47
N ASP A 90 -2.31 4.24 12.51
CA ASP A 90 -0.91 4.09 12.17
C ASP A 90 -0.50 2.70 11.64
N ASN A 91 -1.38 1.69 11.69
CA ASN A 91 -1.06 0.35 11.19
C ASN A 91 -0.57 0.37 9.74
N VAL A 92 0.47 -0.42 9.48
CA VAL A 92 0.98 -0.67 8.13
C VAL A 92 0.50 -2.05 7.71
N MET A 93 -0.20 -2.09 6.58
CA MET A 93 -0.86 -3.28 6.06
C MET A 93 -0.38 -3.55 4.63
N TYR A 94 -0.46 -4.81 4.24
CA TYR A 94 -0.09 -5.30 2.91
C TYR A 94 -1.22 -6.09 2.27
N GLY A 95 -1.40 -5.92 0.96
CA GLY A 95 -2.30 -6.70 0.13
C GLY A 95 -1.66 -7.01 -1.23
N ARG A 96 -2.22 -7.98 -1.96
CA ARG A 96 -1.73 -8.36 -3.29
C ARG A 96 -2.89 -8.68 -4.23
N PHE A 97 -2.83 -8.12 -5.43
CA PHE A 97 -3.82 -8.36 -6.48
C PHE A 97 -3.16 -9.06 -7.69
N ASP A 98 -3.84 -10.05 -8.24
CA ASP A 98 -3.43 -10.77 -9.44
C ASP A 98 -4.20 -10.27 -10.66
N MET A 99 -3.51 -9.56 -11.56
CA MET A 99 -4.09 -9.05 -12.80
C MET A 99 -4.36 -10.14 -13.85
N SER A 100 -3.75 -11.32 -13.73
CA SER A 100 -4.03 -12.45 -14.63
C SER A 100 -5.32 -13.19 -14.24
N GLY A 101 -5.63 -13.22 -12.95
CA GLY A 101 -6.85 -13.83 -12.41
C GLY A 101 -8.00 -12.85 -12.18
N ASP A 102 -7.72 -11.54 -12.19
CA ASP A 102 -8.60 -10.49 -11.68
C ASP A 102 -9.04 -10.74 -10.23
N THR A 103 -8.14 -11.24 -9.37
CA THR A 103 -8.46 -11.65 -8.00
C THR A 103 -7.50 -11.10 -6.95
N TRP A 104 -8.01 -10.84 -5.74
CA TRP A 104 -7.19 -10.59 -4.57
C TRP A 104 -6.61 -11.90 -4.01
N ASP A 105 -5.29 -11.95 -3.89
CA ASP A 105 -4.57 -13.14 -3.43
C ASP A 105 -4.80 -13.37 -1.92
N ALA A 106 -5.06 -14.62 -1.54
CA ALA A 106 -4.90 -15.07 -0.15
C ALA A 106 -3.41 -15.26 0.16
N ILE A 107 -2.84 -14.35 0.95
CA ILE A 107 -1.39 -14.22 1.12
C ILE A 107 -0.87 -15.18 2.19
N ASP A 108 -1.65 -15.48 3.22
CA ASP A 108 -1.27 -16.35 4.33
C ASP A 108 -1.55 -17.84 4.11
N GLY A 109 -2.07 -18.22 2.93
CA GLY A 109 -2.52 -19.58 2.64
C GLY A 109 -3.74 -20.07 3.44
N ALA A 110 -4.29 -19.23 4.33
CA ALA A 110 -5.45 -19.50 5.18
C ALA A 110 -6.64 -18.55 4.94
N SER A 111 -6.55 -17.72 3.89
CA SER A 111 -7.58 -16.84 3.29
C SER A 111 -7.45 -15.35 3.59
N ASP A 112 -6.48 -14.93 4.40
CA ASP A 112 -6.24 -13.52 4.68
C ASP A 112 -5.62 -12.81 3.47
N ARG A 113 -6.12 -11.61 3.19
CA ARG A 113 -5.73 -10.79 2.03
C ARG A 113 -5.10 -9.46 2.45
N ASP A 114 -5.11 -9.20 3.75
CA ASP A 114 -4.64 -8.02 4.45
C ASP A 114 -3.69 -8.45 5.56
N ILE A 115 -2.39 -8.34 5.30
CA ILE A 115 -1.35 -8.76 6.24
C ILE A 115 -0.86 -7.55 7.03
N LEU A 116 -0.94 -7.63 8.35
CA LEU A 116 -0.36 -6.63 9.24
C LEU A 116 1.17 -6.72 9.19
N ILE A 117 1.82 -5.62 8.80
CA ILE A 117 3.29 -5.47 8.80
C ILE A 117 3.74 -4.92 10.15
N ASP A 118 3.10 -3.85 10.61
CA ASP A 118 3.42 -3.15 11.86
C ASP A 118 2.14 -2.60 12.48
N GLY A 119 1.84 -3.00 13.73
CA GLY A 119 0.62 -2.63 14.46
C GLY A 119 0.78 -1.48 15.45
N ALA A 120 1.94 -0.83 15.49
CA ALA A 120 2.17 0.35 16.32
C ALA A 120 3.41 1.13 15.85
N PRO A 121 3.38 1.77 14.67
CA PRO A 121 4.48 2.65 14.30
C PRO A 121 4.46 3.99 15.02
N ASP A 122 3.43 4.31 15.81
CA ASP A 122 3.26 5.52 16.62
C ASP A 122 3.41 6.85 15.85
N GLY A 123 3.53 6.80 14.52
CA GLY A 123 3.82 7.94 13.65
C GLY A 123 2.71 8.25 12.66
N LEU A 124 2.71 9.49 12.18
CA LEU A 124 1.69 9.97 11.26
C LEU A 124 1.74 9.15 9.97
N ALA A 125 0.57 8.74 9.47
CA ALA A 125 0.44 7.93 8.27
C ALA A 125 0.65 8.70 6.96
N ASP A 126 1.63 9.60 6.92
CA ASP A 126 1.83 10.52 5.80
C ASP A 126 2.61 9.89 4.63
N ALA A 127 3.35 8.81 4.88
CA ALA A 127 4.12 8.13 3.84
C ALA A 127 4.19 6.61 4.04
N CYS A 128 3.84 5.89 2.98
CA CYS A 128 4.05 4.46 2.82
C CYS A 128 4.49 4.19 1.37
N ASP A 129 5.54 3.39 1.21
CA ASP A 129 6.10 3.03 -0.09
C ASP A 129 6.61 1.58 -0.05
N LEU A 130 6.70 0.95 -1.22
CA LEU A 130 7.20 -0.41 -1.34
C LEU A 130 7.98 -0.63 -2.63
N VAL A 131 8.85 -1.65 -2.59
CA VAL A 131 9.56 -2.13 -3.77
C VAL A 131 9.74 -3.63 -3.70
N VAL A 132 9.71 -4.29 -4.86
CA VAL A 132 10.11 -5.68 -5.01
C VAL A 132 11.54 -5.74 -5.54
N ARG A 133 12.42 -6.41 -4.80
CA ARG A 133 13.83 -6.61 -5.17
C ARG A 133 13.95 -7.72 -6.21
N SER A 134 15.09 -7.78 -6.90
CA SER A 134 15.36 -8.78 -7.94
C SER A 134 15.41 -10.23 -7.43
N ASP A 135 15.69 -10.43 -6.14
CA ASP A 135 15.59 -11.72 -5.46
C ASP A 135 14.14 -12.11 -5.11
N GLY A 136 13.20 -11.16 -5.26
CA GLY A 136 11.79 -11.34 -4.98
C GLY A 136 11.35 -10.84 -3.61
N ASP A 137 12.27 -10.36 -2.77
CA ASP A 137 11.92 -9.81 -1.47
C ASP A 137 11.09 -8.53 -1.65
N ILE A 138 10.08 -8.37 -0.81
CA ILE A 138 9.28 -7.14 -0.76
C ILE A 138 9.79 -6.29 0.38
N VAL A 139 10.13 -5.04 0.10
CA VAL A 139 10.53 -4.07 1.11
C VAL A 139 9.44 -3.03 1.21
N VAL A 140 9.01 -2.74 2.42
CA VAL A 140 8.08 -1.64 2.71
C VAL A 140 8.80 -0.63 3.59
N VAL A 141 8.68 0.64 3.23
CA VAL A 141 9.17 1.78 4.01
C VAL A 141 7.99 2.69 4.34
N TYR A 142 7.96 3.18 5.57
CA TYR A 142 6.82 3.96 6.06
C TYR A 142 7.23 4.87 7.21
N GLN A 143 6.36 5.82 7.54
CA GLN A 143 6.59 6.78 8.61
C GLN A 143 6.31 6.19 9.99
N LYS A 144 7.23 6.42 10.92
CA LYS A 144 7.22 5.84 12.27
C LYS A 144 7.70 6.87 13.28
N VAL A 145 7.03 7.05 14.42
CA VAL A 145 7.59 7.86 15.52
C VAL A 145 8.29 6.91 16.48
N MET A 146 9.56 7.16 16.73
CA MET A 146 10.37 6.27 17.58
C MET A 146 11.25 6.99 18.59
N ASP A 147 11.42 8.30 18.47
CA ASP A 147 12.41 9.01 19.26
C ASP A 147 11.82 10.27 19.86
N LYS A 148 12.12 10.49 21.14
CA LYS A 148 11.88 11.77 21.80
C LYS A 148 13.23 12.38 22.10
N VAL A 149 13.65 13.37 21.32
CA VAL A 149 14.89 14.09 21.62
C VAL A 149 14.55 15.33 22.41
N MET A 150 15.09 15.39 23.64
CA MET A 150 14.77 16.43 24.62
C MET A 150 13.26 16.59 24.89
N GLY A 151 12.49 15.51 24.73
CA GLY A 151 11.04 15.48 24.96
C GLY A 151 10.18 15.72 23.71
N ASN A 152 10.77 16.15 22.59
CA ASN A 152 10.04 16.36 21.33
C ASN A 152 10.05 15.08 20.49
N PRO A 153 8.89 14.61 19.99
CA PRO A 153 8.85 13.45 19.11
C PRO A 153 9.47 13.79 17.74
N PHE A 154 10.26 12.86 17.23
CA PHE A 154 10.81 12.91 15.87
C PHE A 154 10.31 11.72 15.06
N GLU A 155 9.93 12.02 13.84
CA GLU A 155 9.53 11.03 12.85
C GLU A 155 10.77 10.41 12.21
N ARG A 156 10.75 9.08 12.14
CA ARG A 156 11.76 8.23 11.55
C ARG A 156 11.10 7.41 10.45
N VAL A 157 11.92 6.66 9.72
CA VAL A 157 11.44 5.72 8.71
C VAL A 157 11.52 4.31 9.28
N GLY A 158 10.39 3.63 9.32
CA GLY A 158 10.31 2.19 9.52
C GLY A 158 10.58 1.47 8.20
N LEU A 159 11.31 0.36 8.27
CA LEU A 159 11.57 -0.54 7.16
C LEU A 159 11.23 -1.96 7.60
N SER A 160 10.46 -2.67 6.78
CA SER A 160 10.21 -4.10 6.95
C SER A 160 10.39 -4.84 5.64
N VAL A 161 10.87 -6.07 5.71
CA VAL A 161 11.13 -6.92 4.55
C VAL A 161 10.32 -8.19 4.67
N SER A 162 9.56 -8.54 3.64
CA SER A 162 8.96 -9.87 3.54
C SER A 162 9.97 -10.84 2.98
N THR A 163 10.25 -11.88 3.75
CA THR A 163 11.17 -12.97 3.39
C THR A 163 10.43 -14.30 3.20
N SER A 164 9.11 -14.29 3.17
CA SER A 164 8.33 -15.53 3.06
C SER A 164 8.37 -16.10 1.64
N ALA A 165 8.26 -17.43 1.52
CA ALA A 165 8.21 -18.10 0.22
C ALA A 165 7.01 -17.62 -0.64
N ASN A 166 5.90 -17.26 0.02
CA ASN A 166 4.72 -16.69 -0.63
C ASN A 166 4.76 -15.16 -0.77
N ARG A 167 5.90 -14.51 -0.48
CA ARG A 167 6.16 -13.06 -0.64
C ARG A 167 5.02 -12.16 -0.13
N GLY A 168 5.04 -11.86 1.17
CA GLY A 168 4.11 -10.95 1.84
C GLY A 168 3.36 -11.54 3.02
N GLU A 169 3.48 -12.85 3.25
CA GLU A 169 2.85 -13.58 4.37
C GLU A 169 3.50 -13.28 5.71
N THR A 170 4.84 -13.22 5.72
CA THR A 170 5.62 -12.96 6.93
C THR A 170 6.57 -11.81 6.68
N TRP A 171 6.71 -10.97 7.69
CA TRP A 171 7.51 -9.76 7.65
C TRP A 171 8.59 -9.81 8.72
N SER A 172 9.74 -9.23 8.41
CA SER A 172 10.83 -9.07 9.36
C SER A 172 10.40 -8.19 10.53
N ALA A 173 11.16 -8.25 11.63
CA ALA A 173 11.10 -7.18 12.62
C ALA A 173 11.39 -5.83 11.95
N VAL A 174 10.71 -4.79 12.42
CA VAL A 174 10.84 -3.44 11.86
C VAL A 174 12.22 -2.88 12.18
N VAL A 175 12.95 -2.50 11.14
CA VAL A 175 14.20 -1.76 11.26
C VAL A 175 13.88 -0.28 11.19
N THR A 176 14.24 0.47 12.24
CA THR A 176 14.16 1.93 12.19
C THR A 176 15.42 2.48 11.54
N LEU A 177 15.26 3.22 10.44
CA LEU A 177 16.35 3.99 9.85
C LEU A 177 16.59 5.21 10.74
N LYS A 178 17.65 5.13 11.54
CA LYS A 178 18.18 6.25 12.31
C LYS A 178 19.42 6.80 11.61
N ASP A 179 19.54 8.11 11.60
CA ASP A 179 20.80 8.74 11.20
C ASP A 179 21.88 8.42 12.24
N LEU A 180 23.13 8.23 11.78
CA LEU A 180 24.30 8.30 12.66
C LEU A 180 24.75 9.75 12.88
N GLY A 181 24.05 10.75 12.33
CA GLY A 181 24.25 12.17 12.68
C GLY A 181 23.20 13.15 12.13
N VAL A 182 22.66 13.97 13.02
CA VAL A 182 21.84 15.18 12.83
C VAL A 182 20.37 14.94 12.39
N GLU A 183 19.49 14.90 13.40
CA GLU A 183 18.04 14.88 13.25
C GLU A 183 17.50 16.18 12.63
N ARG A 184 16.51 16.05 11.73
CA ARG A 184 15.73 17.19 11.25
C ARG A 184 14.51 17.41 12.15
N ASP A 185 14.48 18.56 12.79
CA ASP A 185 13.29 19.08 13.48
C ASP A 185 12.26 19.54 12.43
N MET A 186 11.08 18.93 12.43
CA MET A 186 9.98 19.24 11.51
C MET A 186 9.03 20.31 12.09
N THR A 187 9.34 20.89 13.25
CA THR A 187 8.48 21.90 13.92
C THR A 187 8.74 23.35 13.50
N GLY A 188 9.45 23.60 12.40
CA GLY A 188 9.68 24.97 11.90
C GLY A 188 9.70 25.11 10.37
N PRO A 189 9.35 26.30 9.84
CA PRO A 189 9.57 26.66 8.44
C PRO A 189 11.07 26.80 8.10
#